data_AF-A0A7S3U363-F1
#
_entry.id   AF-A0A7S3U363-F1
#
_cell.length_a   1.000
_cell.length_b   1.000
_cell.length_c   1.000
_cell.angle_alpha   90.00
_cell.angle_beta   90.00
_cell.angle_gamma   90.00
#
_symmetry.space_group_name_H-M   'P 1'
#
loop_
_entity.id
_entity.type
_entity.pdbx_description
1 polymer ?
#
loop_
_entity_poly.entity_id
_entity_poly.type
_entity_poly.pdbx_seq_one_letter_code
_entity_poly.pdbx_strand_id
1 'polypeptide(L)'
;FEFPTMGACTSKLREDGTYDPSPFTLMVATSSRTKYVKQDHDGKVYAGTKPILVVCTDEGHLEMANGKVFNTGNHPVEMFVPMLHFKDVGFTFDIATARGKPVVLEMWAYPNKDESVKALYEEVKAMLEKPKKIEDIVNLDGYAAVFIPGGHGCMVNLPACQPLGKLLNQ
;
A
#
# COMPACT_ATOMS: atom_id res chain seq x y z
N PHE A 1 -10.70 -35.34 -7.70
CA PHE A 1 -11.88 -34.45 -7.82
C PHE A 1 -11.41 -33.14 -8.44
N GLU A 2 -11.57 -32.98 -9.75
CA GLU A 2 -11.42 -31.68 -10.40
C GLU A 2 -12.70 -30.90 -10.15
N PHE A 3 -12.61 -29.80 -9.40
CA PHE A 3 -13.71 -28.85 -9.32
C PHE A 3 -13.93 -28.25 -10.70
N PRO A 4 -15.17 -28.14 -11.20
CA PRO A 4 -15.43 -27.48 -12.47
C PRO A 4 -14.90 -26.04 -12.39
N THR A 5 -14.14 -25.63 -13.40
CA THR A 5 -13.68 -24.25 -13.57
C THR A 5 -14.91 -23.35 -13.72
N MET A 6 -15.37 -22.77 -12.60
CA MET A 6 -16.33 -21.68 -12.62
C MET A 6 -15.58 -20.43 -13.08
N GLY A 7 -15.51 -20.24 -14.41
CA GLY A 7 -14.56 -19.34 -15.08
C GLY A 7 -14.40 -17.95 -14.44
N ALA A 8 -15.50 -17.28 -14.09
CA ALA A 8 -15.44 -15.94 -13.48
C ALA A 8 -15.08 -15.93 -11.98
N CYS A 9 -15.28 -17.05 -11.26
CA CYS A 9 -15.02 -17.17 -9.83
C CYS A 9 -13.63 -17.75 -9.53
N THR A 10 -12.90 -18.20 -10.55
CA THR A 10 -11.57 -18.80 -10.40
C THR A 10 -10.49 -17.71 -10.42
N SER A 11 -9.54 -17.78 -9.49
CA SER A 11 -8.35 -16.91 -9.46
C SER A 11 -7.56 -17.03 -10.76
N LYS A 12 -6.98 -15.91 -11.23
CA LYS A 12 -6.25 -15.89 -12.50
C LYS A 12 -4.77 -16.23 -12.25
N LEU A 13 -4.29 -17.31 -12.86
CA LEU A 13 -2.87 -17.67 -12.87
C LEU A 13 -2.08 -16.65 -13.71
N ARG A 14 -0.93 -16.22 -13.20
CA ARG A 14 0.04 -15.35 -13.85
C ARG A 14 1.21 -16.16 -14.43
N GLU A 15 1.97 -15.54 -15.32
CA GLU A 15 3.14 -16.16 -15.97
C GLU A 15 4.23 -16.55 -14.96
N ASP A 16 4.34 -15.82 -13.86
CA ASP A 16 5.27 -16.07 -12.74
C ASP A 16 4.81 -17.18 -11.78
N GLY A 17 3.66 -17.83 -12.04
CA GLY A 17 3.12 -18.91 -11.22
C GLY A 17 2.26 -18.46 -10.03
N THR A 18 2.09 -17.15 -9.85
CA THR A 18 1.27 -16.57 -8.78
C THR A 18 -0.17 -16.35 -9.24
N TYR A 19 -1.08 -16.01 -8.33
CA TYR A 19 -2.51 -15.86 -8.63
C TYR A 19 -3.00 -14.46 -8.31
N ASP A 20 -3.68 -13.82 -9.28
CA ASP A 20 -4.49 -12.62 -9.07
C ASP A 20 -5.91 -13.00 -8.59
N PRO A 21 -6.67 -12.06 -8.00
CA PRO A 21 -8.07 -12.30 -7.66
C PRO A 21 -8.91 -12.70 -8.88
N SER A 22 -10.02 -13.40 -8.65
CA SER A 22 -10.91 -13.81 -9.74
C SER A 22 -11.59 -12.60 -10.40
N PRO A 23 -11.97 -12.69 -11.70
CA PRO A 23 -12.70 -11.62 -12.38
C PRO A 23 -13.95 -11.15 -11.63
N PHE A 24 -14.70 -12.08 -11.03
CA PHE A 24 -15.87 -11.75 -10.21
C PHE A 24 -15.48 -10.95 -8.97
N THR A 25 -14.39 -11.34 -8.28
CA THR A 25 -13.88 -10.59 -7.12
C THR A 25 -13.48 -9.18 -7.52
N LEU A 26 -12.74 -9.02 -8.63
CA LEU A 26 -12.35 -7.69 -9.11
C LEU A 26 -13.56 -6.82 -9.44
N MET A 27 -14.61 -7.39 -10.04
CA MET A 27 -15.85 -6.68 -10.38
C MET A 27 -16.56 -6.11 -9.14
N VAL A 28 -16.55 -6.82 -8.01
CA VAL A 28 -17.29 -6.42 -6.81
C VAL A 28 -16.44 -5.65 -5.78
N ALA A 29 -15.13 -5.92 -5.75
CA ALA A 29 -14.23 -5.41 -4.72
C ALA A 29 -13.36 -4.23 -5.18
N THR A 30 -13.31 -3.94 -6.48
CA THR A 30 -12.52 -2.81 -7.02
C THR A 30 -13.41 -1.80 -7.73
N SER A 31 -12.92 -0.57 -7.87
CA SER A 31 -13.59 0.48 -8.62
C SER A 31 -12.55 1.31 -9.36
N SER A 32 -12.89 1.75 -10.57
CA SER A 32 -12.03 2.64 -11.37
C SER A 32 -11.87 4.04 -10.77
N ARG A 33 -12.71 4.43 -9.81
CA ARG A 33 -12.66 5.69 -9.08
C ARG A 33 -12.88 5.46 -7.59
N THR A 34 -12.21 6.24 -6.74
CA THR A 34 -12.45 6.22 -5.31
C THR A 34 -13.65 7.11 -4.95
N LYS A 35 -14.05 7.08 -3.68
CA LYS A 35 -15.01 8.04 -3.10
C LYS A 35 -14.31 9.22 -2.44
N TYR A 36 -13.03 9.46 -2.75
CA TYR A 36 -12.28 10.58 -2.21
C TYR A 36 -12.97 11.90 -2.55
N VAL A 37 -13.17 12.71 -1.52
CA VAL A 37 -13.63 14.09 -1.65
C VAL A 37 -12.74 14.91 -0.74
N LYS A 38 -12.14 15.96 -1.29
CA LYS A 38 -11.40 16.95 -0.49
C LYS A 38 -12.29 17.48 0.62
N GLN A 39 -11.80 17.40 1.85
CA GLN A 39 -12.52 17.89 3.01
C GLN A 39 -12.07 19.30 3.35
N ASP A 40 -13.01 20.13 3.78
CA ASP A 40 -12.68 21.38 4.44
C ASP A 40 -12.35 21.08 5.90
N HIS A 41 -11.28 21.68 6.40
CA HIS A 41 -10.80 21.55 7.76
C HIS A 41 -10.91 22.89 8.52
N ASP A 42 -11.89 23.74 8.15
CA ASP A 42 -12.09 25.09 8.68
C ASP A 42 -10.83 25.96 8.51
N GLY A 43 -10.12 25.79 7.39
CA GLY A 43 -8.83 26.43 7.15
C GLY A 43 -7.67 25.95 8.04
N LYS A 44 -7.87 24.90 8.86
CA LYS A 44 -6.78 24.30 9.65
C LYS A 44 -5.84 23.55 8.72
N VAL A 45 -4.58 23.95 8.75
CA VAL A 45 -3.47 23.30 8.06
C VAL A 45 -2.38 22.95 9.07
N TYR A 46 -1.66 21.88 8.78
CA TYR A 46 -0.47 21.51 9.54
C TYR A 46 0.60 22.60 9.35
N ALA A 47 0.92 23.29 10.45
CA ALA A 47 1.93 24.36 10.45
C ALA A 47 3.36 23.86 10.72
N GLY A 48 3.52 22.56 10.98
CA GLY A 48 4.84 21.96 11.22
C GLY A 48 5.55 21.54 9.93
N THR A 49 6.70 20.92 10.10
CA THR A 49 7.56 20.48 8.98
C THR A 49 7.83 18.98 8.97
N LYS A 50 7.35 18.24 9.98
CA LYS A 50 7.63 16.81 10.10
C LYS A 50 6.78 16.01 9.10
N PRO A 51 7.38 15.16 8.26
CA PRO A 51 6.62 14.30 7.36
C PRO A 51 5.89 13.18 8.12
N ILE A 52 4.99 12.50 7.43
CA ILE A 52 4.44 11.20 7.85
C ILE A 52 5.33 10.10 7.29
N LEU A 53 5.76 9.17 8.14
CA LEU A 53 6.47 7.96 7.70
C LEU A 53 5.45 6.94 7.23
N VAL A 54 5.43 6.66 5.92
CA VAL A 54 4.57 5.64 5.33
C VAL A 54 5.36 4.32 5.22
N VAL A 55 4.95 3.31 5.98
CA VAL A 55 5.62 2.01 6.03
C VAL A 55 4.88 1.02 5.13
N CYS A 56 5.52 0.64 4.05
CA CYS A 56 4.95 -0.20 3.00
C CYS A 56 5.61 -1.59 2.97
N THR A 57 4.94 -2.54 2.32
CA THR A 57 5.54 -3.83 1.98
C THR A 57 6.43 -3.71 0.75
N ASP A 58 7.48 -4.53 0.73
CA ASP A 58 8.34 -4.78 -0.44
C ASP A 58 8.29 -6.26 -0.86
N GLU A 59 7.27 -6.99 -0.42
CA GLU A 59 7.01 -8.38 -0.74
C GLU A 59 5.51 -8.58 -1.01
N GLY A 60 5.17 -9.02 -2.23
CA GLY A 60 3.79 -9.22 -2.67
C GLY A 60 3.37 -10.68 -2.76
N HIS A 61 4.28 -11.62 -2.54
CA HIS A 61 4.00 -13.04 -2.68
C HIS A 61 3.55 -13.63 -1.34
N LEU A 62 2.24 -13.77 -1.17
CA LEU A 62 1.67 -14.39 0.01
C LEU A 62 1.40 -15.87 -0.26
N GLU A 63 2.19 -16.76 0.35
CA GLU A 63 1.93 -18.20 0.31
C GLU A 63 0.67 -18.54 1.11
N MET A 64 -0.27 -19.22 0.45
CA MET A 64 -1.52 -19.67 1.03
C MET A 64 -1.38 -21.10 1.56
N ALA A 65 -2.25 -21.51 2.48
CA ALA A 65 -2.21 -22.85 3.10
C ALA A 65 -2.29 -24.03 2.10
N ASN A 66 -2.76 -23.79 0.87
CA ASN A 66 -2.83 -24.80 -0.20
C ASN A 66 -1.58 -24.82 -1.10
N GLY A 67 -0.50 -24.12 -0.73
CA GLY A 67 0.75 -24.03 -1.48
C GLY A 67 0.70 -23.11 -2.71
N LYS A 68 -0.42 -22.45 -2.98
CA LYS A 68 -0.52 -21.42 -4.02
C LYS A 68 -0.05 -20.08 -3.49
N VAL A 69 0.46 -19.22 -4.36
CA VAL A 69 0.93 -17.89 -4.01
C VAL A 69 -0.04 -16.83 -4.51
N PHE A 70 -0.59 -16.05 -3.59
CA PHE A 70 -1.41 -14.89 -3.91
C PHE A 70 -0.52 -13.69 -4.26
N ASN A 71 -0.76 -13.07 -5.42
CA ASN A 71 -0.09 -11.86 -5.88
C ASN A 71 -0.77 -10.60 -5.31
N THR A 72 -0.20 -10.07 -4.24
CA THR A 72 -0.73 -8.95 -3.47
C THR A 72 0.33 -7.84 -3.30
N GLY A 73 0.13 -6.96 -2.33
CA GLY A 73 0.93 -5.79 -2.04
C GLY A 73 0.18 -4.90 -1.05
N ASN A 74 0.56 -3.63 -0.99
CA ASN A 74 -0.28 -2.61 -0.39
C ASN A 74 -1.52 -2.34 -1.26
N HIS A 75 -2.68 -2.17 -0.62
CA HIS A 75 -3.90 -1.83 -1.36
C HIS A 75 -3.88 -0.33 -1.75
N PRO A 76 -3.92 0.02 -3.04
CA PRO A 76 -3.67 1.40 -3.49
C PRO A 76 -4.69 2.40 -2.96
N VAL A 77 -5.96 2.02 -2.82
CA VAL A 77 -6.99 2.92 -2.25
C VAL A 77 -6.76 3.14 -0.75
N GLU A 78 -6.35 2.11 -0.02
CA GLU A 78 -6.09 2.23 1.42
C GLU A 78 -4.84 3.05 1.70
N MET A 79 -3.90 3.08 0.75
CA MET A 79 -2.70 3.91 0.84
C MET A 79 -2.97 5.35 0.41
N PHE A 80 -3.42 5.55 -0.83
CA PHE A 80 -3.44 6.88 -1.42
C PHE A 80 -4.59 7.76 -0.92
N VAL A 81 -5.74 7.20 -0.52
CA VAL A 81 -6.87 8.04 -0.03
C VAL A 81 -6.53 8.71 1.31
N PRO A 82 -6.02 8.01 2.35
CA PRO A 82 -5.55 8.68 3.56
C PRO A 82 -4.43 9.67 3.29
N MET A 83 -3.46 9.32 2.42
CA MET A 83 -2.38 10.24 2.04
C MET A 83 -2.89 11.50 1.35
N LEU A 84 -3.94 11.42 0.51
CA LEU A 84 -4.56 12.60 -0.08
C LEU A 84 -5.13 13.53 1.00
N HIS A 85 -5.81 12.99 2.02
CA HIS A 85 -6.32 13.79 3.13
C HIS A 85 -5.19 14.41 3.96
N PHE A 86 -4.09 13.68 4.20
CA PHE A 86 -2.92 14.24 4.89
C PHE A 86 -2.27 15.37 4.09
N LYS A 87 -2.13 15.18 2.77
CA LYS A 87 -1.60 16.19 1.86
C LYS A 87 -2.48 17.43 1.80
N ASP A 88 -3.79 17.26 1.80
CA ASP A 88 -4.74 18.37 1.76
C ASP A 88 -4.58 19.38 2.90
N VAL A 89 -4.09 18.91 4.05
CA VAL A 89 -3.76 19.75 5.21
C VAL A 89 -2.27 20.05 5.35
N GLY A 90 -1.44 19.73 4.33
CA GLY A 90 -0.05 20.17 4.26
C GLY A 90 1.01 19.18 4.79
N PHE A 91 0.65 17.93 5.10
CA PHE A 91 1.67 16.93 5.42
C PHE A 91 2.44 16.49 4.16
N THR A 92 3.73 16.23 4.35
CA THR A 92 4.60 15.57 3.38
C THR A 92 4.87 14.13 3.81
N PHE A 93 5.50 13.33 2.95
CA PHE A 93 5.69 11.89 3.17
C PHE A 93 7.15 11.50 3.02
N ASP A 94 7.58 10.56 3.86
CA ASP A 94 8.68 9.64 3.54
C ASP A 94 8.09 8.24 3.39
N ILE A 95 8.63 7.44 2.48
CA ILE A 95 8.21 6.04 2.31
C ILE A 95 9.35 5.12 2.73
N ALA A 96 9.05 4.10 3.51
CA ALA A 96 10.01 3.09 3.96
C ALA A 96 9.49 1.67 3.77
N THR A 97 10.40 0.73 3.51
CA THR A 97 10.13 -0.71 3.45
C THR A 97 11.15 -1.49 4.27
N ALA A 98 10.82 -2.73 4.62
CA ALA A 98 11.67 -3.56 5.47
C ALA A 98 13.10 -3.73 4.91
N ARG A 99 13.25 -3.90 3.60
CA ARG A 99 14.53 -4.16 2.93
C ARG A 99 15.02 -2.97 2.09
N GLY A 100 14.27 -1.87 2.02
CA GLY A 100 14.57 -0.73 1.12
C GLY A 100 14.34 -1.06 -0.36
N LYS A 101 13.64 -2.16 -0.66
CA LYS A 101 13.23 -2.53 -2.01
C LYS A 101 11.97 -1.75 -2.42
N PRO A 102 11.69 -1.61 -3.74
CA PRO A 102 10.50 -0.92 -4.22
C PRO A 102 9.22 -1.41 -3.54
N VAL A 103 8.29 -0.49 -3.31
CA VAL A 103 6.96 -0.80 -2.77
C VAL A 103 6.20 -1.70 -3.74
N VAL A 104 5.56 -2.73 -3.21
CA VAL A 104 4.69 -3.61 -4.00
C VAL A 104 3.24 -3.19 -3.79
N LEU A 105 2.53 -2.90 -4.88
CA LEU A 105 1.12 -2.49 -4.88
C LEU A 105 0.23 -3.55 -5.54
N GLU A 106 -0.99 -3.68 -5.03
CA GLU A 106 -2.07 -4.42 -5.68
C GLU A 106 -2.57 -3.65 -6.92
N MET A 107 -1.78 -3.64 -8.00
CA MET A 107 -2.08 -2.84 -9.20
C MET A 107 -3.40 -3.24 -9.89
N TRP A 108 -3.91 -4.45 -9.63
CA TRP A 108 -5.24 -4.87 -10.07
C TRP A 108 -6.39 -4.12 -9.36
N ALA A 109 -6.13 -3.47 -8.21
CA ALA A 109 -7.06 -2.60 -7.49
C ALA A 109 -6.80 -1.10 -7.72
N TYR A 110 -5.85 -0.73 -8.59
CA TYR A 110 -5.50 0.67 -8.81
C TYR A 110 -6.66 1.44 -9.50
N PRO A 111 -7.15 2.55 -8.91
CA PRO A 111 -8.30 3.30 -9.43
C PRO A 111 -7.88 4.18 -10.63
N ASN A 112 -7.71 3.56 -11.79
CA ASN A 112 -7.09 4.16 -12.98
C ASN A 112 -7.81 5.37 -13.61
N LYS A 113 -9.03 5.70 -13.19
CA LYS A 113 -9.77 6.90 -13.62
C LYS A 113 -9.80 7.99 -12.55
N ASP A 114 -9.20 7.78 -11.38
CA ASP A 114 -9.14 8.75 -10.30
C ASP A 114 -7.93 9.67 -10.45
N GLU A 115 -8.16 10.91 -10.89
CA GLU A 115 -7.08 11.87 -11.16
C GLU A 115 -6.36 12.33 -9.89
N SER A 116 -7.04 12.35 -8.73
CA SER A 116 -6.40 12.72 -7.46
C SER A 116 -5.39 11.65 -7.05
N VAL A 117 -5.80 10.38 -7.12
CA VAL A 117 -4.90 9.24 -6.83
C VAL A 117 -3.74 9.19 -7.82
N LYS A 118 -4.00 9.38 -9.13
CA LYS A 118 -2.93 9.41 -10.14
C LYS A 118 -1.93 10.53 -9.92
N ALA A 119 -2.40 11.73 -9.60
CA ALA A 119 -1.53 12.87 -9.32
C ALA A 119 -0.63 12.59 -8.11
N LEU A 120 -1.19 12.07 -7.02
CA LEU A 120 -0.40 11.70 -5.84
C LEU A 120 0.57 10.55 -6.14
N TYR A 121 0.13 9.52 -6.88
CA TYR A 121 0.99 8.39 -7.27
C TYR A 121 2.25 8.88 -8.02
N GLU A 122 2.09 9.75 -9.01
CA GLU A 122 3.24 10.30 -9.76
C GLU A 122 4.12 11.19 -8.88
N GLU A 123 3.55 11.96 -7.95
CA GLU A 123 4.31 12.79 -7.00
C GLU A 123 5.20 11.93 -6.07
N VAL A 124 4.68 10.81 -5.56
CA VAL A 124 5.41 9.94 -4.64
C VAL A 124 6.17 8.79 -5.33
N LYS A 125 6.10 8.70 -6.66
CA LYS A 125 6.63 7.59 -7.44
C LYS A 125 8.10 7.29 -7.18
N ALA A 126 8.94 8.32 -7.13
CA ALA A 126 10.36 8.16 -6.84
C ALA A 126 10.60 7.54 -5.45
N MET A 127 9.76 7.85 -4.46
CA MET A 127 9.82 7.27 -3.12
C MET A 127 9.28 5.84 -3.08
N LEU A 128 8.28 5.50 -3.91
CA LEU A 128 7.81 4.13 -4.08
C LEU A 128 8.87 3.24 -4.72
N GLU A 129 9.59 3.76 -5.72
CA GLU A 129 10.65 3.04 -6.43
C GLU A 129 11.93 2.89 -5.59
N LYS A 130 12.23 3.87 -4.73
CA LYS A 130 13.43 3.90 -3.88
C LYS A 130 13.08 4.34 -2.46
N PRO A 131 12.36 3.50 -1.70
CA PRO A 131 11.99 3.82 -0.32
C PRO A 131 13.20 3.72 0.61
N LYS A 132 13.09 4.35 1.78
CA LYS A 132 14.04 4.17 2.87
C LYS A 132 14.00 2.73 3.37
N LYS A 133 15.13 2.20 3.82
CA LYS A 133 15.16 0.93 4.57
C LYS A 133 14.84 1.23 6.04
N ILE A 134 13.89 0.51 6.63
CA ILE A 134 13.45 0.76 8.02
C ILE A 134 14.62 0.71 9.01
N GLU A 135 15.59 -0.18 8.79
CA GLU A 135 16.78 -0.31 9.66
C GLU A 135 17.65 0.96 9.69
N ASP A 136 17.58 1.82 8.67
CA ASP A 136 18.34 3.06 8.60
C ASP A 136 17.65 4.23 9.35
N ILE A 137 16.42 4.01 9.83
CA ILE A 137 15.64 5.01 10.60
C ILE A 137 15.95 4.83 12.08
N VAL A 138 16.71 5.77 12.65
CA VAL A 138 17.18 5.70 14.05
C VAL A 138 16.03 5.84 15.05
N ASN A 139 15.16 6.84 14.86
CA ASN A 139 14.01 7.08 15.72
C ASN A 139 12.86 7.79 14.99
N LEU A 140 11.73 7.96 15.69
CA LEU A 140 10.53 8.60 15.15
C LEU A 140 10.42 10.11 15.43
N ASP A 141 11.41 10.74 16.09
CA ASP A 141 11.34 12.16 16.49
C ASP A 141 11.17 13.11 15.31
N GLY A 142 11.70 12.73 14.14
CA GLY A 142 11.59 13.47 12.89
C GLY A 142 10.23 13.38 12.21
N TYR A 143 9.32 12.53 12.69
CA TYR A 143 8.04 12.24 12.04
C TYR A 143 6.85 12.78 12.84
N ALA A 144 5.80 13.23 12.13
CA ALA A 144 4.54 13.65 12.74
C ALA A 144 3.68 12.43 13.12
N ALA A 145 3.76 11.37 12.32
CA ALA A 145 3.04 10.12 12.51
C ALA A 145 3.72 8.98 11.73
N VAL A 146 3.34 7.75 12.07
CA VAL A 146 3.61 6.55 11.26
C VAL A 146 2.29 6.08 10.66
N PHE A 147 2.27 5.84 9.36
CA PHE A 147 1.14 5.32 8.62
C PHE A 147 1.49 3.99 7.98
N ILE A 148 0.76 2.93 8.30
CA ILE A 148 0.97 1.58 7.76
C ILE A 148 -0.27 1.20 6.95
N PRO A 149 -0.31 1.47 5.63
CA PRO A 149 -1.44 1.09 4.80
C PRO A 149 -1.60 -0.43 4.74
N GLY A 150 -2.84 -0.90 4.55
CA GLY A 150 -3.16 -2.32 4.45
C GLY A 150 -2.91 -2.89 3.05
N GLY A 151 -3.75 -3.86 2.66
CA GLY A 151 -3.46 -4.87 1.63
C GLY A 151 -2.75 -6.10 2.22
N HIS A 152 -2.94 -7.27 1.60
CA HIS A 152 -2.46 -8.53 2.19
C HIS A 152 -0.92 -8.65 2.16
N GLY A 153 -0.23 -7.89 1.31
CA GLY A 153 1.24 -7.88 1.25
C GLY A 153 1.88 -7.40 2.56
N CYS A 154 1.15 -6.61 3.36
CA CYS A 154 1.58 -6.18 4.69
C CYS A 154 1.70 -7.33 5.70
N MET A 155 1.14 -8.50 5.40
CA MET A 155 1.26 -9.68 6.25
C MET A 155 2.55 -10.47 5.99
N VAL A 156 3.28 -10.19 4.91
CA VAL A 156 4.38 -11.03 4.47
C VAL A 156 5.67 -10.73 5.22
N ASN A 157 6.18 -9.50 5.11
CA ASN A 157 7.50 -9.13 5.62
C ASN A 157 7.45 -8.18 6.84
N LEU A 158 6.38 -7.40 7.01
CA LEU A 158 6.27 -6.40 8.09
C LEU A 158 6.08 -7.01 9.48
N PRO A 159 5.23 -8.04 9.70
CA PRO A 159 4.95 -8.54 11.06
C PRO A 159 6.18 -9.18 11.72
N ALA A 160 7.09 -9.74 10.92
CA ALA A 160 8.35 -10.31 11.38
C ALA A 160 9.53 -9.32 11.30
N CYS A 161 9.30 -8.07 10.88
CA CYS A 161 10.34 -7.06 10.74
C CYS A 161 10.80 -6.55 12.12
N GLN A 162 11.88 -7.12 12.65
CA GLN A 162 12.43 -6.69 13.94
C GLN A 162 12.80 -5.19 13.99
N PRO A 163 13.41 -4.58 12.94
CA PRO A 163 13.64 -3.14 12.92
C PRO A 163 12.36 -2.31 13.08
N LEU A 164 11.27 -2.69 12.40
CA LEU A 164 9.98 -2.02 12.54
C LEU A 164 9.43 -2.18 13.96
N GLY A 165 9.50 -3.40 14.52
CA GLY A 165 9.08 -3.66 15.89
C GLY A 165 9.83 -2.80 16.91
N LYS A 166 11.16 -2.63 16.75
CA LYS A 166 11.96 -1.74 17.60
C LYS A 166 11.55 -0.27 17.44
N LEU A 167 11.39 0.18 16.20
CA LEU A 167 11.03 1.57 15.87
C LEU A 167 9.69 1.98 16.49
N LEU A 168 8.70 1.07 16.53
CA LEU A 168 7.36 1.34 17.08
C LEU A 168 7.28 1.30 18.62
N ASN A 169 8.30 0.77 19.30
CA ASN A 169 8.32 0.62 20.77
C ASN A 169 9.30 1.60 21.44
N GLN A 170 9.69 2.68 20.76
CA GLN A 170 10.57 3.71 21.30
C GLN A 170 9.85 4.67 22.24
#